data_AF-A0A966SU35-F1
#
_entry.id   AF-A0A966SU35-F1
#
_cell.length_a   1.000
_cell.length_b   1.000
_cell.length_c   1.000
_cell.angle_alpha   90.00
_cell.angle_beta   90.00
_cell.angle_gamma   90.00
#
_symmetry.space_group_name_H-M   'P 1'
#
loop_
_entity.id
_entity.type
_entity.pdbx_description
1 polymer ?
#
loop_
_entity_poly.entity_id
_entity_poly.type
_entity_poly.pdbx_seq_one_letter_code
_entity_poly.pdbx_strand_id
1 'polypeptide(L)'
;MRKHSFFTSHLSEAQETYFQHLRFTTVLSARIFVVFLLLILHGIFPFWLTRAASDRIKVINKTLQERVKRIEFFHSDYHSSI
;
A
#
# COMPACT_ATOMS: atom_id res chain seq x y z
N MET A 1 13.12 -29.84 4.71
CA MET A 1 11.84 -29.10 4.72
C MET A 1 12.11 -27.61 4.85
N ARG A 2 11.86 -26.78 3.82
CA ARG A 2 11.93 -25.32 3.98
C ARG A 2 10.76 -24.89 4.86
N LYS A 3 11.06 -24.31 6.03
CA LYS A 3 10.05 -23.60 6.83
C LYS A 3 9.63 -22.37 6.01
N HIS A 4 8.56 -22.48 5.24
CA HIS A 4 7.89 -21.31 4.68
C HIS A 4 7.29 -20.54 5.85
N SER A 5 8.00 -19.53 6.33
CA SER A 5 7.41 -18.58 7.26
C SER A 5 6.52 -17.65 6.45
N PHE A 6 5.35 -17.31 6.99
CA PHE A 6 4.41 -16.36 6.40
C PHE A 6 5.10 -15.05 5.95
N PHE A 7 6.12 -14.62 6.68
CA PHE A 7 6.92 -13.44 6.37
C PHE A 7 7.76 -13.63 5.09
N THR A 8 8.38 -14.80 4.92
CA THR A 8 9.25 -15.07 3.76
C THR A 8 8.43 -15.39 2.51
N SER A 9 7.27 -16.05 2.66
CA SER A 9 6.37 -16.30 1.53
C SER A 9 5.77 -14.99 0.99
N HIS A 10 5.29 -14.10 1.87
CA HIS A 10 4.70 -12.83 1.44
C HIS A 10 5.71 -11.90 0.72
N LEU A 11 6.94 -11.83 1.22
CA LEU A 11 8.02 -11.07 0.56
C LEU A 11 8.38 -11.65 -0.81
N SER A 12 8.45 -12.98 -0.90
CA SER A 12 8.72 -13.70 -2.15
C SER A 12 7.58 -13.53 -3.16
N GLU A 13 6.33 -13.59 -2.72
CA GLU A 13 5.15 -13.36 -3.56
C GLU A 13 5.13 -11.93 -4.09
N ALA A 14 5.48 -10.97 -3.25
CA ALA A 14 5.52 -9.56 -3.61
C ALA A 14 6.74 -9.17 -4.47
N GLN A 15 7.71 -10.08 -4.64
CA GLN A 15 9.02 -9.82 -5.26
C GLN A 15 9.73 -8.62 -4.62
N GLU A 16 9.63 -8.48 -3.30
CA GLU A 16 10.16 -7.36 -2.53
C GLU A 16 11.20 -7.86 -1.51
N THR A 17 12.31 -7.13 -1.40
CA THR A 17 13.19 -7.28 -0.23
C THR A 17 12.49 -6.77 1.03
N TYR A 18 12.93 -7.25 2.19
CA TYR A 18 12.42 -6.77 3.48
C TYR A 18 12.46 -5.23 3.60
N PHE A 19 13.56 -4.60 3.17
CA PHE A 19 13.72 -3.15 3.22
C PHE A 19 12.79 -2.40 2.25
N GLN A 20 12.54 -2.93 1.05
CA GLN A 20 11.58 -2.35 0.11
C GLN A 20 10.17 -2.40 0.69
N HIS A 21 9.79 -3.56 1.25
CA HIS A 21 8.50 -3.76 1.88
C HIS A 21 8.31 -2.83 3.09
N LEU A 22 9.29 -2.77 3.98
CA LEU A 22 9.28 -1.93 5.17
C LEU A 22 9.22 -0.44 4.82
N ARG A 23 9.97 0.00 3.80
CA ARG A 23 9.93 1.38 3.33
C ARG A 23 8.55 1.72 2.76
N PHE A 24 7.98 0.83 1.95
CA PHE A 24 6.65 1.02 1.38
C PHE A 24 5.60 1.16 2.47
N THR A 25 5.55 0.23 3.43
CA THR A 25 4.57 0.25 4.51
C THR A 25 4.75 1.46 5.42
N THR A 26 5.98 1.86 5.74
CA THR A 26 6.26 3.06 6.55
C THR A 26 5.75 4.33 5.87
N VAL A 27 6.04 4.51 4.57
CA VAL A 27 5.57 5.67 3.79
C VAL A 27 4.05 5.67 3.66
N LEU A 28 3.44 4.51 3.42
CA LEU A 28 1.99 4.37 3.32
C LEU A 28 1.30 4.71 4.65
N SER A 29 1.81 4.19 5.77
CA SER A 29 1.31 4.48 7.11
C SER A 29 1.38 5.98 7.44
N ALA A 30 2.49 6.64 7.11
CA ALA A 30 2.61 8.09 7.29
C ALA A 30 1.57 8.86 6.47
N ARG A 31 1.30 8.46 5.22
CA ARG A 31 0.26 9.07 4.38
C ARG A 31 -1.14 8.87 4.95
N ILE A 32 -1.45 7.67 5.43
CA ILE A 32 -2.74 7.36 6.09
C ILE A 32 -2.89 8.18 7.36
N PHE A 33 -1.84 8.32 8.16
CA PHE A 33 -1.86 9.15 9.37
C PHE A 33 -2.17 10.62 9.06
N VAL A 34 -1.60 11.17 7.98
CA VAL A 34 -1.96 12.53 7.52
C VAL A 34 -3.44 12.62 7.14
N VAL A 35 -3.98 11.62 6.42
CA VAL A 35 -5.42 11.59 6.09
C VAL A 35 -6.28 11.54 7.35
N PHE A 36 -5.89 10.74 8.34
CA PHE A 36 -6.57 10.67 9.63
C PHE A 36 -6.64 12.05 10.31
N LEU A 37 -5.52 12.78 10.38
CA LEU A 37 -5.49 14.14 10.92
C LEU A 37 -6.38 15.09 10.12
N LEU A 38 -6.35 15.02 8.78
CA LEU A 38 -7.20 15.84 7.92
C LEU A 38 -8.69 15.57 8.16
N LEU A 39 -9.09 14.32 8.37
CA LEU A 39 -10.48 13.95 8.65
C LEU A 39 -10.94 14.47 10.01
N ILE A 40 -10.10 14.40 11.05
CA ILE A 40 -10.40 14.99 12.36
C ILE A 40 -10.59 16.51 12.20
N LEU A 41 -9.64 17.18 11.56
CA LEU A 41 -9.72 18.62 11.33
C LEU A 41 -10.95 19.01 10.50
N HIS A 42 -11.30 18.21 9.51
CA HIS A 42 -12.51 18.41 8.71
C HIS A 42 -13.79 18.21 9.53
N GLY A 43 -13.82 17.26 10.47
CA GLY A 43 -14.94 17.10 11.40
C GLY A 43 -15.15 18.30 12.31
N ILE A 44 -14.06 18.98 12.70
CA ILE A 44 -14.11 20.22 13.50
C ILE A 44 -14.46 21.43 12.61
N PHE A 45 -13.86 21.50 11.42
CA PHE A 45 -14.01 22.61 10.47
C PHE A 45 -14.43 22.08 9.08
N PRO A 46 -15.73 21.80 8.89
CA PRO A 46 -16.23 21.12 7.69
C PRO A 46 -16.05 21.91 6.39
N PHE A 47 -15.73 23.21 6.46
CA PHE A 47 -15.55 24.07 5.29
C PHE A 47 -14.10 24.19 4.79
N TRP A 48 -13.09 23.84 5.59
CA TRP A 48 -11.68 24.12 5.23
C TRP A 48 -11.09 23.08 4.26
N LEU A 49 -11.29 21.80 4.54
CA LEU A 49 -10.55 20.69 3.89
C LEU A 49 -11.44 19.75 3.06
N THR A 50 -12.53 20.28 2.51
CA THR A 50 -13.63 19.53 1.88
C THR A 50 -13.23 18.46 0.87
N ARG A 51 -12.14 18.65 0.12
CA ARG A 51 -11.63 17.65 -0.84
C ARG A 51 -10.29 17.05 -0.47
N ALA A 52 -9.58 17.62 0.50
CA ALA A 52 -8.19 17.28 0.80
C ALA A 52 -8.04 15.82 1.26
N ALA A 53 -8.90 15.36 2.17
CA ALA A 53 -8.86 13.97 2.63
C ALA A 53 -9.19 12.99 1.50
N SER A 54 -10.28 13.22 0.78
CA SER A 54 -10.73 12.33 -0.31
C SER A 54 -9.71 12.23 -1.44
N ASP A 55 -9.08 13.34 -1.84
CA ASP A 55 -8.08 13.32 -2.90
C ASP A 55 -6.80 12.60 -2.48
N ARG A 56 -6.39 12.73 -1.21
CA ARG A 56 -5.27 11.93 -0.67
C ARG A 56 -5.60 10.44 -0.60
N ILE A 57 -6.82 10.07 -0.22
CA ILE A 57 -7.26 8.67 -0.23
C ILE A 57 -7.24 8.10 -1.65
N LYS A 58 -7.68 8.86 -2.67
CA LYS A 58 -7.59 8.42 -4.08
C LYS A 58 -6.15 8.12 -4.50
N VAL A 59 -5.21 8.99 -4.13
CA VAL A 59 -3.77 8.78 -4.43
C VAL A 59 -3.22 7.54 -3.71
N ILE A 60 -3.57 7.36 -2.43
CA ILE A 60 -3.19 6.17 -1.65
C ILE A 60 -3.76 4.91 -2.31
N ASN A 61 -5.04 4.91 -2.67
CA ASN A 61 -5.70 3.78 -3.31
C ASN A 61 -5.06 3.46 -4.65
N LYS A 62 -4.79 4.48 -5.50
CA LYS A 62 -4.08 4.29 -6.77
C LYS A 62 -2.72 3.61 -6.55
N THR A 63 -1.94 4.08 -5.57
CA THR A 63 -0.64 3.48 -5.23
C THR A 63 -0.77 2.02 -4.80
N LEU A 64 -1.80 1.68 -4.00
CA LEU A 64 -2.07 0.30 -3.58
C LEU A 64 -2.46 -0.59 -4.76
N GLN A 65 -3.36 -0.11 -5.63
CA GLN A 65 -3.81 -0.85 -6.80
C GLN A 65 -2.67 -1.11 -7.80
N GLU A 66 -1.79 -0.13 -8.02
CA GLU A 66 -0.59 -0.30 -8.83
C GLU A 66 0.35 -1.37 -8.25
N ARG A 67 0.49 -1.42 -6.91
CA ARG A 67 1.27 -2.46 -6.23
C ARG A 67 0.65 -3.84 -6.38
N VAL A 68 -0.66 -3.98 -6.22
CA VAL A 68 -1.37 -5.26 -6.39
C VAL A 68 -1.23 -5.77 -7.82
N LYS A 69 -1.51 -4.91 -8.82
CA LYS A 69 -1.36 -5.27 -10.25
C LYS A 69 0.04 -5.75 -10.60
N ARG A 70 1.06 -5.09 -10.04
CA ARG A 70 2.45 -5.50 -10.24
C ARG A 70 2.69 -6.93 -9.72
N ILE A 71 2.17 -7.24 -8.54
CA ILE A 71 2.32 -8.57 -7.91
C ILE A 71 1.56 -9.64 -8.71
N GLU A 72 0.34 -9.33 -9.16
CA GLU A 72 -0.48 -10.22 -9.98
C GLU A 72 0.17 -10.51 -11.34
N PHE A 73 0.71 -9.48 -12.01
CA PHE A 73 1.44 -9.61 -13.26
C PHE A 73 2.62 -10.60 -13.13
N PHE A 74 3.43 -10.45 -12.07
CA PHE A 74 4.53 -11.38 -11.82
C PHE A 74 4.08 -12.83 -11.56
N HIS A 75 2.95 -13.03 -10.88
CA HIS A 75 2.40 -14.37 -10.67
C HIS A 75 1.91 -15.02 -11.97
N SER A 76 1.26 -14.23 -12.84
CA SER A 76 0.80 -14.68 -14.16
C SER A 76 1.96 -15.09 -15.06
N ASP A 77 3.03 -14.27 -15.12
CA ASP A 77 4.23 -14.55 -15.92
C ASP A 77 4.99 -15.80 -15.45
N TYR A 78 5.06 -16.02 -14.13
CA TYR A 78 5.69 -17.22 -13.58
C TYR A 78 4.93 -18.49 -13.98
N HIS A 79 3.59 -18.50 -13.92
CA HIS A 79 2.79 -19.66 -14.30
C HIS A 79 2.78 -19.96 -15.80
N SER A 80 3.06 -18.97 -16.65
CA SER A 80 3.12 -19.15 -18.12
C SER A 80 4.51 -19.56 -18.62
N SER A 81 5.51 -19.61 -17.73
CA SER A 81 6.91 -19.94 -18.04
C SER A 81 7.33 -21.35 -17.58
N ILE A 82 6.40 -22.15 -17.05
CA ILE A 82 6.60 -23.54 -16.56
C ILE A 82 5.74 -24.48 -17.41
#